data_AF-A0A524CLG8-F1
#
_entry.id   AF-A0A524CLG8-F1
#
_cell.length_a   1.000
_cell.length_b   1.000
_cell.length_c   1.000
_cell.angle_alpha   90.00
_cell.angle_beta   90.00
_cell.angle_gamma   90.00
#
_symmetry.space_group_name_H-M   'P 1'
#
loop_
_entity.id
_entity.type
_entity.pdbx_description
1 polymer ?
#
loop_
_entity_poly.entity_id
_entity_poly.type
_entity_poly.pdbx_seq_one_letter_code
_entity_poly.pdbx_strand_id
1 'polypeptide(L)'
;MTIKAIIWDLDGTLIHFKIDYIRARKAAIEILSKYDVPKNLISLKNSILNNVKISKRYLKAKNVPEDVIAKLAFEINSRVSEIEYEAALQATRVKHIEKVLE
;
A
#
# COMPACT_ATOMS: atom_id res chain seq x y z
N MET A 1 31.22 -8.64 -25.58
CA MET A 1 29.85 -8.62 -25.04
C MET A 1 29.42 -7.16 -24.95
N THR A 2 28.35 -6.75 -25.62
CA THR A 2 27.83 -5.38 -25.59
C THR A 2 26.53 -5.36 -24.79
N ILE A 3 26.46 -4.48 -23.79
CA ILE A 3 25.21 -4.24 -23.04
C ILE A 3 24.23 -3.57 -23.99
N LYS A 4 23.01 -4.13 -24.09
CA LYS A 4 21.95 -3.62 -24.97
C LYS A 4 21.01 -2.64 -24.27
N ALA A 5 20.79 -2.83 -22.97
CA ALA A 5 19.91 -2.00 -22.16
C ALA A 5 20.21 -2.18 -20.66
N ILE A 6 19.79 -1.20 -19.86
CA ILE A 6 19.75 -1.25 -18.39
C ILE A 6 18.31 -0.92 -17.98
N ILE A 7 17.75 -1.72 -17.07
CA ILE A 7 16.42 -1.50 -16.50
C ILE A 7 16.62 -1.03 -15.06
N TRP A 8 16.07 0.15 -14.74
CA TRP A 8 16.14 0.74 -13.42
C TRP A 8 14.82 0.52 -12.68
N ASP A 9 14.92 0.03 -11.46
CA ASP A 9 13.84 0.19 -10.48
C ASP A 9 13.77 1.65 -10.02
N LEU A 10 12.64 2.10 -9.49
CA LEU A 10 12.44 3.48 -9.04
C LEU A 10 12.80 3.64 -7.56
N ASP A 11 12.07 2.94 -6.70
CA ASP A 11 12.09 3.16 -5.25
C ASP A 11 13.29 2.47 -4.61
N GLY A 12 14.11 3.24 -3.89
CA GLY A 12 15.37 2.77 -3.32
C GLY A 12 16.51 2.67 -4.34
N THR A 13 16.23 2.86 -5.63
CA THR A 13 17.21 2.82 -6.72
C THR A 13 17.45 4.20 -7.32
N LEU A 14 16.44 4.82 -7.94
CA LEU A 14 16.55 6.19 -8.46
C LEU A 14 16.23 7.24 -7.41
N ILE A 15 15.27 6.94 -6.54
CA ILE A 15 14.80 7.84 -5.48
C ILE A 15 14.74 7.14 -4.12
N HIS A 16 15.01 7.88 -3.06
CA HIS A 16 14.63 7.51 -1.71
C HIS A 16 13.16 7.85 -1.50
N PHE A 17 12.29 6.90 -1.86
CA PHE A 17 10.87 6.93 -1.53
C PHE A 17 10.63 6.23 -0.19
N LYS A 18 10.17 6.98 0.83
CA LYS A 18 9.97 6.48 2.19
C LYS A 18 8.52 6.66 2.63
N ILE A 19 7.70 5.66 2.37
CA ILE A 19 6.32 5.63 2.87
C ILE A 19 6.28 5.34 4.37
N ASP A 20 5.44 6.08 5.11
CA ASP A 20 5.04 5.69 6.47
C ASP A 20 4.06 4.51 6.41
N TYR A 21 4.63 3.31 6.29
CA TYR A 21 3.87 2.08 6.20
C TYR A 21 3.05 1.79 7.47
N ILE A 22 3.44 2.33 8.63
CA ILE A 22 2.70 2.15 9.88
C ILE A 22 1.42 2.98 9.81
N ARG A 23 1.51 4.24 9.37
CA ARG A 23 0.35 5.11 9.12
C ARG A 23 -0.58 4.49 8.08
N ALA A 24 -0.05 3.96 6.98
CA ALA A 24 -0.85 3.28 5.95
C ALA A 24 -1.60 2.06 6.51
N ARG A 25 -0.92 1.21 7.31
CA ARG A 25 -1.55 0.04 7.95
C ARG A 25 -2.62 0.43 8.96
N LYS A 26 -2.38 1.47 9.76
CA LYS A 26 -3.38 2.01 10.72
C LYS A 26 -4.62 2.49 9.98
N ALA A 27 -4.46 3.30 8.94
CA ALA A 27 -5.57 3.79 8.13
C ALA A 27 -6.40 2.66 7.53
N ALA A 28 -5.75 1.61 6.99
CA ALA A 28 -6.47 0.44 6.50
C ALA A 28 -7.26 -0.29 7.60
N ILE A 29 -6.68 -0.48 8.78
CA ILE A 29 -7.36 -1.13 9.92
C ILE A 29 -8.55 -0.31 10.42
N GLU A 30 -8.42 1.02 10.47
CA GLU A 30 -9.51 1.93 10.83
C GLU A 30 -10.68 1.79 9.86
N ILE A 31 -10.42 1.78 8.56
CA ILE A 31 -11.46 1.58 7.54
C ILE A 31 -12.09 0.19 7.70
N LEU A 32 -11.29 -0.89 7.81
CA LEU A 32 -11.82 -2.24 8.02
C LEU A 32 -12.71 -2.33 9.27
N SER A 33 -12.36 -1.62 10.34
CA SER A 33 -13.16 -1.59 11.57
C SER A 33 -14.52 -0.90 11.38
N LYS A 34 -14.64 0.08 10.46
CA LYS A 34 -15.91 0.74 10.12
C LYS A 34 -16.88 -0.18 9.37
N TYR A 35 -16.39 -1.23 8.72
CA TYR A 35 -17.20 -2.25 8.04
C TYR A 35 -17.40 -3.50 8.92
N ASP A 36 -17.42 -3.33 10.24
CA ASP A 36 -17.68 -4.38 11.22
C ASP A 36 -16.75 -5.61 11.14
N VAL A 37 -15.52 -5.41 10.64
CA VAL A 37 -14.50 -6.46 10.69
C VAL A 37 -13.96 -6.58 12.11
N PRO A 38 -14.02 -7.79 12.72
CA PRO A 38 -13.52 -8.00 14.07
C PRO A 38 -12.03 -7.68 14.24
N LYS A 39 -11.69 -6.96 15.31
CA LYS A 39 -10.31 -6.57 15.63
C LYS A 39 -9.35 -7.74 15.83
N ASN A 40 -9.85 -8.92 16.20
CA ASN A 40 -9.02 -10.13 16.34
C ASN A 40 -8.63 -10.75 14.98
N LEU A 41 -9.29 -10.37 13.88
CA LEU A 41 -8.98 -10.86 12.53
C LEU A 41 -7.98 -9.96 11.77
N ILE A 42 -7.77 -8.74 12.24
CA ILE A 42 -6.91 -7.73 11.59
C ILE A 42 -5.78 -7.30 12.53
N SER A 43 -4.60 -7.02 11.98
CA SER A 43 -3.44 -6.67 12.79
C SER A 43 -2.48 -5.73 12.07
N LEU A 44 -1.85 -4.82 12.81
CA LEU A 44 -0.76 -3.98 12.30
C LEU A 44 0.46 -4.80 11.88
N LYS A 45 0.61 -6.03 12.40
CA LYS A 45 1.68 -6.95 12.01
C LYS A 45 1.48 -7.49 10.59
N ASN A 46 0.22 -7.59 10.14
CA ASN A 46 -0.11 -8.04 8.80
C ASN A 46 0.06 -6.90 7.79
N SER A 47 0.34 -7.27 6.53
CA SER A 47 0.27 -6.33 5.42
C SER A 47 -1.17 -5.87 5.20
N ILE A 48 -1.33 -4.71 4.54
CA ILE A 48 -2.65 -4.20 4.13
C ILE A 48 -3.38 -5.24 3.27
N LEU A 49 -2.68 -5.84 2.29
CA LEU A 49 -3.23 -6.88 1.43
C LEU A 49 -3.73 -8.10 2.22
N ASN A 50 -2.98 -8.55 3.22
CA ASN A 50 -3.38 -9.70 4.06
C ASN A 50 -4.60 -9.36 4.92
N ASN A 51 -4.63 -8.18 5.56
CA ASN A 51 -5.80 -7.73 6.32
C ASN A 51 -7.03 -7.64 5.41
N VAL A 52 -6.92 -7.01 4.24
CA VAL A 52 -8.01 -6.92 3.25
C VAL A 52 -8.46 -8.31 2.80
N LYS A 53 -7.54 -9.25 2.53
CA LYS A 53 -7.89 -10.62 2.13
C LYS A 53 -8.67 -11.36 3.22
N ILE A 54 -8.25 -11.26 4.48
CA ILE A 54 -8.94 -11.87 5.62
C ILE A 54 -10.33 -11.26 5.77
N SER A 55 -10.42 -9.93 5.75
CA SER A 55 -11.69 -9.20 5.87
C SER A 55 -12.66 -9.53 4.75
N LYS A 56 -12.20 -9.62 3.50
CA LYS A 56 -13.04 -10.02 2.36
C LYS A 56 -13.67 -11.39 2.58
N ARG A 57 -12.92 -12.37 3.08
CA ARG A 57 -13.48 -13.70 3.39
C ARG A 57 -14.52 -13.64 4.51
N TYR A 58 -14.24 -12.88 5.57
CA TYR A 58 -15.18 -12.69 6.68
C TYR A 58 -16.49 -12.05 6.22
N LEU A 59 -16.41 -10.96 5.44
CA LEU A 59 -17.58 -10.23 4.93
C LEU A 59 -18.41 -11.09 3.97
N LYS A 60 -17.75 -11.86 3.08
CA LYS A 60 -18.45 -12.82 2.21
C LYS A 60 -19.17 -13.91 3.01
N ALA A 61 -18.55 -14.44 4.06
CA ALA A 61 -19.18 -15.42 4.95
C ALA A 61 -20.39 -14.83 5.72
N LYS A 62 -20.48 -13.50 5.84
CA LYS A 62 -21.62 -12.77 6.41
C LYS A 62 -22.65 -12.34 5.36
N ASN A 63 -22.53 -12.80 4.10
CA ASN A 63 -23.38 -12.40 2.97
C ASN A 63 -23.38 -10.90 2.71
N VAL A 64 -22.28 -10.20 3.02
CA VAL A 64 -22.14 -8.79 2.66
C VAL A 64 -22.06 -8.66 1.14
N PRO A 65 -22.83 -7.75 0.52
CA PRO A 65 -22.82 -7.55 -0.93
C PRO A 65 -21.43 -7.21 -1.50
N GLU A 66 -21.12 -7.70 -2.71
CA GLU A 66 -19.79 -7.53 -3.31
C GLU A 66 -19.48 -6.06 -3.64
N ASP A 67 -20.48 -5.24 -3.94
CA ASP A 67 -20.35 -3.79 -4.15
C ASP A 67 -19.90 -3.07 -2.87
N VAL A 68 -20.41 -3.49 -1.70
CA VAL A 68 -19.96 -2.98 -0.40
C VAL A 68 -18.49 -3.38 -0.14
N ILE A 69 -18.12 -4.62 -0.48
CA ILE A 69 -16.74 -5.10 -0.36
C ILE A 69 -15.80 -4.35 -1.33
N ALA A 70 -16.25 -4.07 -2.55
CA ALA A 70 -15.51 -3.28 -3.53
C ALA A 70 -15.32 -1.83 -3.05
N LYS A 71 -16.37 -1.22 -2.47
CA LYS A 71 -16.29 0.12 -1.88
C LYS A 71 -15.29 0.19 -0.72
N LEU A 72 -15.27 -0.81 0.17
CA LEU A 72 -14.24 -0.93 1.22
C LEU A 72 -12.83 -0.99 0.62
N ALA A 73 -12.63 -1.80 -0.41
CA ALA A 73 -11.31 -1.94 -1.04
C ALA A 73 -10.87 -0.63 -1.70
N PHE A 74 -11.81 0.07 -2.34
CA PHE A 74 -11.58 1.40 -2.92
C PHE A 74 -11.21 2.43 -1.85
N GLU A 75 -11.96 2.52 -0.74
CA GLU A 75 -11.70 3.46 0.35
C GLU A 75 -10.31 3.25 0.96
N ILE A 76 -9.92 1.99 1.17
CA ILE A 76 -8.56 1.65 1.63
C ILE A 76 -7.52 2.10 0.61
N ASN A 77 -7.72 1.79 -0.66
CA ASN A 77 -6.77 2.16 -1.72
C ASN A 77 -6.60 3.67 -1.80
N SER A 78 -7.70 4.43 -1.86
CA SER A 78 -7.67 5.90 -1.88
C SER A 78 -6.90 6.46 -0.69
N ARG A 79 -7.15 5.96 0.52
CA ARG A 79 -6.48 6.46 1.71
C ARG A 79 -4.99 6.11 1.76
N VAL A 80 -4.60 4.95 1.26
CA VAL A 80 -3.19 4.55 1.14
C VAL A 80 -2.49 5.39 0.08
N SER A 81 -3.14 5.62 -1.07
CA SER A 81 -2.60 6.47 -2.15
C SER A 81 -2.37 7.92 -1.72
N GLU A 82 -3.21 8.48 -0.85
CA GLU A 82 -2.95 9.80 -0.25
C GLU A 82 -1.64 9.81 0.56
N ILE A 83 -1.39 8.77 1.35
CA ILE A 83 -0.17 8.64 2.16
C ILE A 83 1.06 8.43 1.26
N GLU A 84 0.92 7.63 0.20
CA GLU A 84 1.96 7.43 -0.81
C GLU A 84 2.28 8.74 -1.54
N TYR A 85 1.26 9.51 -1.89
CA TYR A 85 1.42 10.81 -2.54
C TYR A 85 2.17 11.81 -1.64
N GLU A 86 1.81 11.89 -0.35
CA GLU A 86 2.56 12.69 0.63
C GLU A 86 4.04 12.27 0.70
N ALA A 87 4.32 10.96 0.68
CA ALA A 87 5.68 10.45 0.67
C ALA A 87 6.42 10.76 -0.64
N ALA A 88 5.72 10.74 -1.77
CA ALA A 88 6.27 11.04 -3.09
C ALA A 88 6.73 12.50 -3.20
N LEU A 89 5.97 13.43 -2.61
CA LEU A 89 6.35 14.85 -2.55
C LEU A 89 7.64 15.09 -1.74
N GLN A 90 8.01 14.16 -0.86
CA GLN A 90 9.23 14.23 -0.04
C GLN A 90 10.35 13.34 -0.59
N ALA A 91 10.13 12.67 -1.73
CA ALA A 91 11.12 11.79 -2.32
C ALA A 91 12.36 12.59 -2.75
N THR A 92 13.53 12.03 -2.49
CA THR A 92 14.82 12.64 -2.85
C THR A 92 15.58 11.70 -3.77
N ARG A 93 16.45 12.24 -4.62
CA ARG A 93 17.27 11.42 -5.52
C ARG A 93 18.28 10.58 -4.72
N VAL A 94 18.51 9.33 -5.14
CA VAL A 94 19.61 8.53 -4.58
C VAL A 94 20.94 9.19 -4.93
N LYS A 95 21.84 9.28 -3.94
CA LYS A 95 23.14 9.94 -4.11
C LYS A 95 23.92 9.32 -5.26
N HIS A 96 24.40 10.15 -6.18
CA HIS A 96 25.23 9.75 -7.33
C HIS A 96 24.53 8.95 -8.43
N ILE A 97 23.20 8.79 -8.39
CA ILE A 97 22.50 8.03 -9.43
C ILE A 97 22.66 8.65 -10.83
N GLU A 98 22.87 9.96 -10.92
CA GLU A 98 23.15 10.65 -12.17
C GLU A 98 24.37 10.09 -12.91
N LYS A 99 25.39 9.59 -12.19
CA LYS A 99 26.63 9.07 -12.79
C LYS A 99 26.45 7.77 -13.58
N VAL A 100 25.32 7.11 -13.42
CA VAL A 100 25.01 5.83 -14.07
C VAL A 100 23.80 5.95 -15.00
N LEU A 101 23.20 7.14 -15.10
CA LEU A 101 22.12 7.46 -16.04
C LEU A 101 22.64 8.14 -17.31
N GLU A 102 23.88 8.64 -17.29
CA GLU A 102 24.64 9.19 -18.44
C GLU A 102 25.40 8.07 -19.19
#